data_AF-A0A323UZ03-F1
#
_entry.id   AF-A0A323UZ03-F1
#
_cell.length_a   1.000
_cell.length_b   1.000
_cell.length_c   1.000
_cell.angle_alpha   90.00
_cell.angle_beta   90.00
_cell.angle_gamma   90.00
#
_symmetry.space_group_name_H-M   'P 1'
#
loop_
_entity.id
_entity.type
_entity.pdbx_description
1 polymer ?
#
loop_
_entity_poly.entity_id
_entity_poly.type
_entity_poly.pdbx_seq_one_letter_code
_entity_poly.pdbx_strand_id
1 'polypeptide(L)'
;MERITISLDEDLASAFDALIAERGYRNRSEAMRDLLRRELESARQRSEADGECVATLSYLYNHHERDLAERLTGLQHDHHDLTVSTLHAHLDHDNCIECAILRGPTAGVRRFAESIMAESGVRHGSLNLISVEVSASSQAHGHSHPHPHSAHHVHYRPRS
;
A
#
# COMPACT_ATOMS: atom_id res chain seq x y z
N MET A 1 2.29 24.16 -13.85
CA MET A 1 1.29 23.17 -14.28
C MET A 1 1.34 23.13 -15.80
N GLU A 2 1.58 21.96 -16.37
CA GLU A 2 1.65 21.75 -17.82
C GLU A 2 0.25 21.41 -18.37
N ARG A 3 -0.10 21.92 -19.56
CA ARG A 3 -1.43 21.71 -20.17
C ARG A 3 -1.28 20.82 -21.40
N ILE A 4 -1.92 19.67 -21.36
CA ILE A 4 -1.97 18.70 -22.46
C ILE A 4 -3.41 18.65 -23.00
N THR A 5 -3.56 18.71 -24.31
CA THR A 5 -4.85 18.51 -24.99
C THR A 5 -4.88 17.09 -25.56
N ILE A 6 -5.90 16.32 -25.23
CA ILE A 6 -6.07 14.93 -25.67
C ILE A 6 -7.36 14.86 -26.49
N SER A 7 -7.30 14.20 -27.64
CA SER A 7 -8.48 13.89 -28.44
C SER A 7 -8.90 12.45 -28.16
N LEU A 8 -10.18 12.24 -27.88
CA LEU A 8 -10.80 10.94 -27.62
C LEU A 8 -11.96 10.77 -28.60
N ASP A 9 -12.27 9.52 -28.98
CA ASP A 9 -13.52 9.22 -29.65
C ASP A 9 -14.72 9.49 -28.74
N GLU A 10 -15.90 9.64 -29.35
CA GLU A 10 -17.12 10.05 -28.67
C GLU A 10 -17.58 9.03 -27.62
N ASP A 11 -17.44 7.74 -27.91
CA ASP A 11 -17.82 6.66 -27.02
C ASP A 11 -16.94 6.64 -25.76
N LEU A 12 -15.62 6.76 -25.93
CA LEU A 12 -14.67 6.81 -24.83
C LEU A 12 -14.82 8.07 -23.98
N ALA A 13 -15.07 9.22 -24.60
CA ALA A 13 -15.34 10.47 -23.88
C ALA A 13 -16.60 10.35 -23.02
N SER A 14 -17.66 9.73 -23.55
CA SER A 14 -18.92 9.51 -22.84
C SER A 14 -18.75 8.54 -21.67
N ALA A 15 -18.01 7.44 -21.87
CA ALA A 15 -17.68 6.50 -20.81
C ALA A 15 -16.86 7.16 -19.69
N PHE A 16 -15.94 8.05 -20.05
CA PHE A 16 -15.15 8.80 -19.07
C PHE A 16 -16.00 9.77 -18.25
N ASP A 17 -16.97 10.44 -18.85
CA ASP A 17 -17.92 11.30 -18.12
C ASP A 17 -18.80 10.51 -17.15
N ALA A 18 -19.26 9.33 -17.54
CA ALA A 18 -20.02 8.45 -16.65
C ALA A 18 -19.17 8.05 -15.43
N LEU A 19 -17.89 7.70 -15.65
CA LEU A 19 -16.94 7.39 -14.58
C LEU A 19 -16.70 8.58 -13.63
N ILE A 20 -16.63 9.79 -14.18
CA ILE A 20 -16.47 11.03 -13.40
C ILE A 20 -17.65 11.23 -12.45
N ALA A 21 -18.87 11.06 -12.96
CA ALA A 21 -20.09 11.21 -12.19
C ALA A 21 -20.20 10.15 -11.09
N GLU A 22 -19.92 8.89 -11.41
CA GLU A 22 -19.95 7.78 -10.46
C GLU A 22 -18.96 7.97 -9.31
N ARG A 23 -17.74 8.43 -9.61
CA ARG A 23 -16.68 8.63 -8.61
C ARG A 23 -16.72 9.99 -7.92
N GLY A 24 -17.68 10.87 -8.28
CA GLY A 24 -17.89 12.17 -7.64
C GLY A 24 -16.80 13.20 -7.88
N TYR A 25 -16.05 13.12 -8.99
CA TYR A 25 -15.03 14.13 -9.29
C TYR A 25 -15.65 15.47 -9.72
N ARG A 26 -14.98 16.58 -9.38
CA ARG A 26 -15.49 17.93 -9.72
C ARG A 26 -15.24 18.32 -11.18
N ASN A 27 -14.24 17.73 -11.83
CA ASN A 27 -13.92 18.02 -13.23
C ASN A 27 -13.12 16.89 -13.89
N ARG A 28 -13.17 16.82 -15.24
CA ARG A 28 -12.42 15.87 -16.08
C ARG A 28 -10.92 15.87 -15.81
N SER A 29 -10.33 17.02 -15.54
CA SER A 29 -8.88 17.15 -15.30
C SER A 29 -8.45 16.52 -13.97
N GLU A 30 -9.32 16.53 -12.95
CA GLU A 30 -9.08 15.87 -11.65
C GLU A 30 -9.14 14.36 -11.80
N ALA A 31 -10.17 13.84 -12.47
CA ALA A 31 -10.30 12.42 -12.78
C ALA A 31 -9.14 11.91 -13.64
N MET A 32 -8.73 12.67 -14.67
CA MET A 32 -7.62 12.30 -15.55
C MET A 32 -6.29 12.28 -14.79
N ARG A 33 -6.04 13.27 -13.92
CA ARG A 33 -4.83 13.27 -13.08
C ARG A 33 -4.78 12.06 -12.15
N ASP A 34 -5.90 11.72 -11.53
CA ASP A 34 -5.96 10.59 -10.61
C ASP A 34 -5.81 9.25 -11.34
N LEU A 35 -6.42 9.13 -12.52
CA LEU A 35 -6.24 7.98 -13.40
C LEU A 35 -4.79 7.83 -13.86
N LEU A 36 -4.17 8.91 -14.35
CA LEU A 36 -2.76 8.90 -14.75
C LEU A 36 -1.82 8.56 -13.60
N ARG A 37 -2.05 9.10 -12.40
CA ARG A 37 -1.25 8.75 -11.21
C ARG A 37 -1.37 7.27 -10.89
N ARG A 38 -2.58 6.72 -10.88
CA ARG A 38 -2.80 5.29 -10.63
C ARG A 38 -2.11 4.41 -11.67
N GLU A 39 -2.21 4.75 -12.95
CA GLU A 39 -1.57 3.98 -14.02
C GLU A 39 -0.04 4.09 -13.99
N LEU A 40 0.51 5.28 -13.75
CA LEU A 40 1.95 5.48 -13.61
C LEU A 40 2.50 4.78 -12.37
N GLU A 41 1.77 4.83 -11.25
CA GLU A 41 2.14 4.09 -10.04
C GLU A 41 2.09 2.58 -10.28
N SER A 42 1.03 2.07 -10.92
CA SER A 42 0.93 0.66 -11.31
C SER A 42 2.05 0.24 -12.28
N ALA A 43 2.45 1.10 -13.21
CA ALA A 43 3.59 0.86 -14.10
C ALA A 43 4.93 0.86 -13.34
N ARG A 44 5.17 1.82 -12.44
CA ARG A 44 6.36 1.87 -11.57
C ARG A 44 6.43 0.64 -10.68
N GLN A 45 5.33 0.28 -10.04
CA GLN A 45 5.18 -0.93 -9.23
C GLN A 45 5.55 -2.22 -9.97
N ARG A 46 5.31 -2.29 -11.29
CA ARG A 46 5.71 -3.42 -12.14
C ARG A 46 7.19 -3.37 -12.55
N SER A 47 7.82 -2.20 -12.53
CA SER A 47 9.19 -1.97 -13.02
C SER A 47 10.23 -1.84 -11.90
N GLU A 48 9.86 -1.34 -10.73
CA GLU A 48 10.72 -1.10 -9.59
C GLU A 48 10.64 -2.29 -8.62
N ALA A 49 11.46 -3.32 -8.89
CA ALA A 49 11.82 -4.29 -7.86
C ALA A 49 12.81 -3.69 -6.84
N ASP A 50 13.48 -2.59 -7.19
CA ASP A 50 14.46 -1.89 -6.36
C ASP A 50 13.85 -0.66 -5.68
N GLY A 51 13.95 -0.60 -4.34
CA GLY A 51 13.52 0.54 -3.54
C GLY A 51 12.87 0.14 -2.21
N GLU A 52 12.52 1.16 -1.44
CA GLU A 52 11.77 1.03 -0.18
C GLU A 52 10.29 1.40 -0.44
N CYS A 53 9.38 0.74 0.26
CA CYS A 53 7.95 1.00 0.13
C CYS A 53 7.24 0.96 1.48
N VAL A 54 6.04 1.56 1.49
CA VAL A 54 5.01 1.30 2.49
C VAL A 54 3.83 0.68 1.75
N ALA A 55 3.23 -0.36 2.32
CA ALA A 55 2.10 -1.03 1.70
C ALA A 55 0.99 -1.33 2.69
N THR A 56 -0.21 -1.55 2.15
CA THR A 56 -1.34 -2.11 2.87
C THR A 56 -1.75 -3.39 2.17
N LEU A 57 -1.69 -4.50 2.90
CA LEU A 57 -2.19 -5.79 2.47
C LEU A 57 -3.52 -6.03 3.18
N SER A 58 -4.61 -6.16 2.43
CA SER A 58 -5.91 -6.59 2.96
C SER A 58 -6.25 -7.97 2.45
N TYR A 59 -6.72 -8.85 3.34
CA TYR A 59 -7.15 -10.18 2.94
C TYR A 59 -8.28 -10.73 3.80
N LEU A 60 -9.08 -11.62 3.20
CA LEU A 60 -10.15 -12.36 3.86
C LEU A 60 -9.79 -13.83 3.96
N TYR A 61 -10.07 -14.43 5.12
CA TYR A 61 -9.92 -15.86 5.33
C TYR A 61 -10.98 -16.41 6.27
N ASN A 62 -11.24 -17.72 6.16
CA ASN A 62 -12.12 -18.43 7.07
C ASN A 62 -11.30 -18.93 8.27
N HIS A 63 -11.65 -18.51 9.49
CA HIS A 63 -10.88 -18.87 10.69
C HIS A 63 -11.17 -20.29 11.21
N HIS A 64 -12.18 -20.98 10.68
CA HIS A 64 -12.38 -22.43 10.90
C HIS A 64 -11.48 -23.29 10.01
N GLU A 65 -10.82 -22.70 9.01
CA GLU A 65 -9.85 -23.44 8.21
C GLU A 65 -8.69 -23.88 9.08
N ARG A 66 -8.43 -25.18 9.05
CA ARG A 66 -7.55 -25.82 10.01
C ARG A 66 -6.14 -25.22 9.92
N ASP A 67 -5.63 -24.81 11.08
CA ASP A 67 -4.32 -24.23 11.30
C ASP A 67 -4.05 -22.93 10.50
N LEU A 68 -5.04 -22.34 9.80
CA LEU A 68 -4.80 -21.19 8.93
C LEU A 68 -4.40 -19.94 9.73
N ALA A 69 -5.11 -19.65 10.82
CA ALA A 69 -4.77 -18.52 11.69
C ALA A 69 -3.36 -18.65 12.28
N GLU A 70 -2.95 -19.88 12.64
CA GLU A 70 -1.60 -20.15 13.15
C GLU A 70 -0.54 -19.98 12.07
N ARG A 71 -0.76 -20.51 10.86
CA ARG A 71 0.16 -20.33 9.72
C ARG A 71 0.32 -18.85 9.35
N LEU A 72 -0.78 -18.10 9.28
CA LEU A 72 -0.76 -16.65 9.00
C LEU A 72 0.02 -15.89 10.08
N THR A 73 -0.20 -16.23 11.35
CA THR A 73 0.55 -15.65 12.47
C THR A 73 2.05 -15.98 12.38
N GLY A 74 2.37 -17.23 12.04
CA GLY A 74 3.76 -17.68 11.81
C GLY A 74 4.43 -16.90 10.68
N LEU A 75 3.78 -16.75 9.53
CA LEU A 75 4.29 -15.96 8.41
C LEU A 75 4.55 -14.50 8.80
N GLN A 76 3.63 -13.88 9.56
CA GLN A 76 3.80 -12.52 10.08
C GLN A 76 4.97 -12.41 11.06
N HIS A 77 5.16 -13.42 11.93
CA HIS A 77 6.29 -13.48 12.86
C HIS A 77 7.64 -13.64 12.15
N ASP A 78 7.71 -14.50 11.14
CA ASP A 78 8.92 -14.73 10.34
C ASP A 78 9.35 -13.46 9.59
N HIS A 79 8.39 -12.57 9.28
CA HIS A 79 8.59 -11.29 8.58
C HIS A 79 8.19 -10.09 9.46
N HIS A 80 8.47 -10.18 10.77
CA HIS A 80 8.18 -9.11 11.74
C HIS A 80 8.89 -7.79 11.44
N ASP A 81 9.98 -7.83 10.67
CA ASP A 81 10.72 -6.66 10.21
C ASP A 81 9.95 -5.89 9.11
N LEU A 82 9.14 -6.59 8.32
CA LEU A 82 8.30 -6.02 7.27
C LEU A 82 6.92 -5.60 7.77
N THR A 83 6.41 -6.24 8.82
CA THR A 83 5.06 -5.99 9.34
C THR A 83 5.09 -4.89 10.41
N VAL A 84 4.44 -3.76 10.14
CA VAL A 84 4.34 -2.65 11.10
C VAL A 84 3.20 -2.88 12.09
N SER A 85 2.04 -3.28 11.57
CA SER A 85 0.86 -3.60 12.37
C SER A 85 -0.17 -4.35 11.55
N THR A 86 -1.00 -5.14 12.23
CA THR A 86 -2.12 -5.85 11.63
C THR A 86 -3.40 -5.51 12.39
N LEU A 87 -4.43 -5.11 11.66
CA LEU A 87 -5.79 -4.96 12.18
C LEU A 87 -6.60 -6.20 11.76
N HIS A 88 -7.31 -6.80 12.71
CA HIS A 88 -8.21 -7.94 12.48
C HIS A 88 -9.64 -7.55 12.82
N ALA A 89 -10.60 -7.97 12.01
CA ALA A 89 -12.02 -7.86 12.31
C ALA A 89 -12.80 -9.11 11.88
N HIS A 90 -13.71 -9.56 12.73
CA HIS A 90 -14.68 -10.60 12.38
C HIS A 90 -15.76 -10.01 11.47
N LEU A 91 -15.96 -10.60 10.29
CA LEU A 91 -17.03 -10.21 9.36
C LEU A 91 -18.32 -10.97 9.67
N ASP A 92 -18.20 -12.25 9.99
CA ASP A 92 -19.30 -13.14 10.37
C ASP A 92 -18.77 -14.32 11.21
N HIS A 93 -19.58 -15.39 11.35
CA HIS A 93 -19.20 -16.58 12.13
C HIS A 93 -17.98 -17.30 11.55
N ASP A 94 -17.73 -17.19 10.25
CA ASP A 94 -16.69 -17.99 9.58
C ASP A 94 -15.53 -17.10 9.10
N ASN A 95 -15.83 -15.89 8.66
CA ASN A 95 -14.89 -15.05 7.93
C ASN A 95 -14.31 -13.92 8.77
N CYS A 96 -13.01 -13.70 8.59
CA CYS A 96 -12.29 -12.55 9.11
C CYS A 96 -11.70 -11.73 7.97
N ILE A 97 -11.53 -10.44 8.21
CA ILE A 97 -10.70 -9.56 7.39
C ILE A 97 -9.49 -9.14 8.22
N GLU A 98 -8.31 -9.19 7.60
CA GLU A 98 -7.08 -8.62 8.14
C GLU A 98 -6.52 -7.57 7.20
N CYS A 99 -6.05 -6.47 7.79
CA CYS A 99 -5.37 -5.38 7.11
C CYS A 99 -4.00 -5.19 7.76
N ALA A 100 -2.94 -5.60 7.07
CA ALA A 100 -1.56 -5.44 7.50
C ALA A 100 -0.92 -4.19 6.85
N ILE A 101 -0.35 -3.32 7.67
CA ILE A 101 0.52 -2.23 7.24
C ILE A 101 1.94 -2.79 7.17
N LEU A 102 2.54 -2.71 5.99
CA LEU A 102 3.87 -3.26 5.70
C LEU A 102 4.84 -2.13 5.35
N ARG A 103 6.12 -2.33 5.64
CA ARG A 103 7.19 -1.38 5.29
C ARG A 103 8.51 -2.11 5.11
N GLY A 104 9.22 -1.79 4.04
CA GLY A 104 10.56 -2.30 3.79
C GLY A 104 10.89 -2.35 2.30
N PRO A 105 11.90 -3.14 1.92
CA PRO A 105 12.28 -3.32 0.53
C PRO A 105 11.09 -3.81 -0.31
N THR A 106 10.82 -3.13 -1.43
CA THR A 106 9.67 -3.41 -2.30
C THR A 106 9.55 -4.88 -2.67
N ALA A 107 10.67 -5.51 -3.07
CA ALA A 107 10.68 -6.94 -3.40
C ALA A 107 10.37 -7.85 -2.20
N GLY A 108 10.81 -7.47 -0.98
CA GLY A 108 10.52 -8.21 0.24
C GLY A 108 9.04 -8.13 0.61
N VAL A 109 8.48 -6.92 0.62
CA VAL A 109 7.06 -6.67 0.91
C VAL A 109 6.16 -7.40 -0.10
N ARG A 110 6.50 -7.39 -1.39
CA ARG A 110 5.75 -8.12 -2.42
C ARG A 110 5.74 -9.63 -2.18
N ARG A 111 6.92 -10.24 -1.99
CA ARG A 111 7.02 -11.69 -1.76
C ARG A 111 6.26 -12.12 -0.51
N PHE A 112 6.35 -11.34 0.57
CA PHE A 112 5.61 -11.60 1.79
C PHE A 112 4.09 -11.50 1.60
N ALA A 113 3.62 -10.47 0.88
CA ALA A 113 2.21 -10.35 0.57
C ALA A 113 1.71 -11.50 -0.32
N GLU A 114 2.51 -11.91 -1.31
CA GLU A 114 2.22 -13.05 -2.18
C GLU A 114 2.17 -14.37 -1.38
N SER A 115 3.04 -14.58 -0.40
CA SER A 115 3.01 -15.79 0.44
C SER A 115 1.74 -15.85 1.29
N ILE A 116 1.31 -14.72 1.87
CA ILE A 116 0.05 -14.64 2.61
C ILE A 116 -1.14 -14.93 1.67
N MET A 117 -1.17 -14.32 0.49
CA MET A 117 -2.26 -14.53 -0.48
C MET A 117 -2.30 -15.95 -1.06
N ALA A 118 -1.17 -16.66 -1.05
CA ALA A 118 -1.05 -18.04 -1.52
C ALA A 118 -1.48 -19.08 -0.48
N GLU A 119 -1.68 -18.69 0.79
CA GLU A 119 -2.12 -19.61 1.84
C GLU A 119 -3.49 -20.20 1.52
N SER A 120 -3.60 -21.53 1.62
CA SER A 120 -4.86 -22.23 1.40
C SER A 120 -5.90 -21.79 2.44
N GLY A 121 -6.99 -21.19 1.96
CA GLY A 121 -8.08 -20.64 2.80
C GLY A 121 -8.12 -19.11 2.83
N VAL A 122 -7.12 -18.43 2.27
CA VAL A 122 -7.22 -17.01 1.92
C VAL A 122 -8.01 -16.89 0.61
N ARG A 123 -9.09 -16.11 0.64
CA ARG A 123 -10.08 -16.08 -0.48
C ARG A 123 -9.96 -14.84 -1.36
N HIS A 124 -9.56 -13.72 -0.80
CA HIS A 124 -9.38 -12.46 -1.50
C HIS A 124 -8.26 -11.69 -0.84
N GLY A 125 -7.20 -11.37 -1.59
CA GLY A 125 -6.08 -10.57 -1.12
C GLY A 125 -5.84 -9.39 -2.06
N SER A 126 -5.51 -8.22 -1.50
CA SER A 126 -5.17 -7.03 -2.26
C SER A 126 -3.98 -6.33 -1.62
N LEU A 127 -2.96 -6.07 -2.43
CA LEU A 127 -1.78 -5.31 -2.02
C LEU A 127 -1.83 -3.92 -2.67
N ASN A 128 -1.92 -2.89 -1.84
CA ASN A 128 -1.70 -1.51 -2.26
C ASN A 128 -0.30 -1.07 -1.82
N LEU A 129 0.58 -0.78 -2.77
CA LEU A 129 1.98 -0.41 -2.53
C LEU A 129 2.21 1.07 -2.84
N ILE A 130 3.05 1.73 -2.05
CA ILE A 130 3.45 3.13 -2.26
C ILE A 130 4.97 3.20 -2.15
N SER A 131 5.64 3.54 -3.24
CA SER A 131 7.10 3.74 -3.24
C SER A 131 7.49 4.96 -2.40
N VAL A 132 8.52 4.82 -1.56
CA VAL A 132 9.01 5.88 -0.68
C VAL A 132 10.52 6.08 -0.81
N GLU A 133 10.94 7.34 -0.70
CA GLU A 133 12.35 7.68 -0.53
C GLU A 133 12.67 7.74 0.95
N VAL A 134 13.71 7.01 1.35
CA VAL A 134 14.19 6.95 2.72
C VAL A 134 15.37 7.89 2.88
N SER A 135 15.22 8.86 3.76
CA SER A 135 16.33 9.73 4.18
C SER A 135 16.50 9.65 5.69
N ALA A 136 17.69 9.26 6.13
CA ALA A 136 18.06 9.32 7.53
C ALA A 136 18.55 10.74 7.83
N SER A 137 17.91 11.43 8.78
CA SER A 137 18.39 12.72 9.27
C SER A 137 18.92 12.55 10.69
N SER A 138 20.13 13.05 10.94
CA SER A 138 20.69 13.19 12.28
C SER A 138 20.59 14.67 12.67
N GLN A 139 19.39 15.14 13.01
CA GLN A 139 19.23 16.47 13.58
C GLN A 139 19.37 16.42 15.09
N ALA A 140 20.38 17.11 15.62
CA ALA A 140 20.50 17.39 17.04
C ALA A 140 19.41 18.40 17.43
N HIS A 141 18.37 17.95 18.14
CA HIS A 141 17.39 18.86 18.71
C HIS A 141 18.00 19.55 19.93
N GLY A 142 18.23 20.86 19.83
CA GLY A 142 18.65 21.69 20.96
C GLY A 142 17.49 21.92 21.93
N HIS A 143 17.29 21.01 22.87
CA HIS A 143 16.48 21.26 24.07
C HIS A 143 17.41 21.60 25.24
N SER A 144 17.03 22.61 26.03
CA SER A 144 17.77 23.10 27.18
C SER A 144 17.70 22.13 28.38
N HIS A 145 18.27 20.94 28.23
CA HIS A 145 18.51 20.00 29.32
C HIS A 145 19.95 19.46 29.25
N PRO A 146 20.56 19.03 30.36
CA PRO A 146 22.02 18.83 30.48
C PRO A 146 22.55 17.54 29.82
N HIS A 147 21.80 16.91 28.91
CA HIS A 147 22.17 15.64 28.31
C HIS A 147 22.00 15.66 26.78
N PRO A 148 23.07 15.41 26.00
CA PRO A 148 22.98 15.34 24.55
C PRO A 148 22.37 14.01 24.13
N HIS A 149 21.12 14.03 23.66
CA HIS A 149 20.53 12.91 22.95
C HIS A 149 20.46 13.23 21.46
N SER A 150 21.32 12.59 20.66
CA SER A 150 21.18 12.57 19.21
C SER A 150 20.06 11.60 18.82
N ALA A 151 18.85 12.12 18.62
CA ALA A 151 17.73 11.32 18.12
C ALA A 151 17.85 11.14 16.60
N HIS A 152 18.37 10.00 16.17
CA HIS A 152 18.33 9.59 14.77
C HIS A 152 16.89 9.26 14.39
N HIS A 153 16.33 9.95 13.40
CA HIS A 153 15.01 9.63 12.87
C HIS A 153 15.04 9.49 11.35
N VAL A 154 14.16 8.61 10.85
CA VAL A 154 14.08 8.23 9.44
C VAL A 154 12.84 8.88 8.83
N HIS A 155 13.00 9.57 7.71
CA HIS A 155 11.89 10.15 6.96
C HIS A 155 11.56 9.27 5.76
N TYR A 156 10.28 8.94 5.61
CA TYR A 156 9.71 8.28 4.44
C TYR A 156 8.93 9.31 3.62
N ARG A 157 9.38 9.61 2.40
CA ARG A 157 8.71 10.55 1.50
C ARG A 157 8.09 9.80 0.32
N PRO A 158 6.77 9.85 0.11
CA PRO A 158 6.14 9.23 -1.06
C PRO A 158 6.72 9.77 -2.37
N ARG A 159 7.05 8.88 -3.31
CA ARG A 159 7.43 9.28 -4.68
C ARG A 159 6.17 9.69 -5.45
N SER A 160 6.10 10.94 -5.91
CA SER A 160 4.99 11.47 -6.71
C SER A 160 5.09 11.24 -8.21
#